data_AF-K6W0L5-F1
#
_entry.id   AF-K6W0L5-F1
#
_cell.length_a   1.000
_cell.length_b   1.000
_cell.length_c   1.000
_cell.angle_alpha   90.00
_cell.angle_beta   90.00
_cell.angle_gamma   90.00
#
_symmetry.space_group_name_H-M   'P 1'
#
loop_
_entity.id
_entity.type
_entity.pdbx_description
1 polymer ?
#
loop_
_entity_poly.entity_id
_entity_poly.type
_entity_poly.pdbx_seq_one_letter_code
_entity_poly.pdbx_strand_id
1 'polypeptide(L)' 'MTTPLNRLAESVSRAKAGGPLTQVTIVVPNPGAGRDVTHFLARTNGVANTDVLTLPQLVNTLAAPTLEPRQPLSYPLL' A
#
# COMPACT_ATOMS: atom_id res chain seq x y z
N MET A 1 24.94 -1.42 9.29
CA MET A 1 23.97 -2.31 8.60
C MET A 1 22.67 -1.54 8.41
N THR A 2 22.26 -1.23 7.17
CA THR A 2 20.96 -0.59 6.92
C THR A 2 19.84 -1.62 7.09
N THR A 3 18.95 -1.36 8.04
CA THR A 3 17.76 -2.20 8.25
C THR A 3 16.88 -2.17 7.00
N PRO A 4 16.15 -3.26 6.68
CA PRO A 4 15.26 -3.30 5.51
C PRO A 4 14.28 -2.11 5.44
N LEU A 5 13.80 -1.64 6.60
CA LEU A 5 12.90 -0.48 6.70
C LEU A 5 13.58 0.85 6.31
N ASN A 6 14.87 1.04 6.62
CA ASN A 6 15.60 2.24 6.19
C ASN A 6 15.71 2.29 4.66
N ARG A 7 16.03 1.17 4.01
CA ARG A 7 16.08 1.07 2.54
C ARG A 7 14.73 1.34 1.89
N LEU A 8 13.64 0.90 2.54
CA LEU A 8 12.29 1.21 2.09
C LEU A 8 12.01 2.71 2.16
N ALA A 9 12.29 3.36 3.29
CA ALA A 9 12.06 4.81 3.43
C ALA A 9 12.90 5.64 2.45
N GLU A 10 14.17 5.26 2.20
CA GLU A 10 15.00 5.89 1.17
C GLU A 10 14.39 5.75 -0.23
N SER A 11 13.79 4.60 -0.53
CA SER A 11 13.13 4.36 -1.82
C SER A 11 11.85 5.16 -1.97
N VAL A 12 11.06 5.30 -0.90
CA VAL A 12 9.87 6.17 -0.85
C VAL A 12 10.27 7.64 -1.01
N SER A 13 11.32 8.08 -0.31
CA SER A 13 11.85 9.44 -0.41
C SER A 13 12.30 9.77 -1.83
N ARG A 14 13.02 8.85 -2.49
CA ARG A 14 13.40 9.00 -3.90
C ARG A 14 12.19 9.05 -4.83
N ALA A 15 11.16 8.21 -4.62
CA ALA A 15 9.94 8.24 -5.41
C ALA A 15 9.16 9.57 -5.25
N LYS A 16 9.22 10.20 -4.08
CA LYS A 16 8.58 11.50 -3.79
C LYS A 16 9.47 12.71 -4.07
N ALA A 17 10.70 12.53 -4.58
CA ALA A 17 11.64 13.63 -4.80
C ALA A 17 11.11 14.70 -5.78
N GLY A 18 10.29 14.29 -6.77
CA GLY A 18 9.66 15.21 -7.72
C GLY A 18 8.37 15.87 -7.20
N GLY A 19 7.85 15.44 -6.05
CA GLY A 19 6.60 15.94 -5.49
C GLY A 19 6.31 15.30 -4.13
N PRO A 20 6.20 16.09 -3.04
CA PRO A 20 5.95 15.54 -1.70
C PRO A 20 4.60 14.79 -1.61
N LEU A 21 3.67 15.12 -2.50
CA LEU A 21 2.34 14.51 -2.60
C LEU A 21 2.24 13.43 -3.69
N THR A 22 3.34 13.02 -4.31
CA THR A 22 3.33 11.92 -5.29
C THR A 22 2.80 10.65 -4.62
N GLN A 23 1.78 10.02 -5.23
CA GLN A 23 1.19 8.78 -4.72
C GLN A 23 2.20 7.64 -4.84
N VAL A 24 2.43 6.93 -3.74
CA VAL A 24 3.34 5.78 -3.67
C VAL A 24 2.56 4.59 -3.12
N THR A 25 2.55 3.47 -3.84
CA THR A 25 1.96 2.22 -3.34
C THR A 25 3.07 1.25 -2.93
N ILE A 26 2.98 0.72 -1.71
CA ILE A 26 3.90 -0.24 -1.14
C ILE A 26 3.18 -1.57 -0.99
N VAL A 27 3.71 -2.60 -1.66
CA VAL A 27 3.16 -3.96 -1.57
C VAL A 27 3.87 -4.72 -0.45
N VAL A 28 3.10 -5.21 0.51
CA VAL A 28 3.61 -5.97 1.67
C VAL A 28 3.12 -7.43 1.65
N PRO A 29 3.89 -8.37 2.22
CA PRO A 29 3.53 -9.79 2.18
C PRO A 29 2.32 -10.14 3.05
N ASN A 30 2.09 -9.39 4.13
CA ASN A 30 1.00 -9.63 5.07
C ASN A 30 0.60 -8.35 5.82
N PRO A 31 -0.56 -8.34 6.51
CA PRO A 31 -1.03 -7.16 7.25
C PRO A 31 -0.09 -6.72 8.39
N GLY A 32 0.62 -7.65 9.02
CA GLY A 32 1.59 -7.33 10.08
C GLY A 32 2.75 -6.49 9.55
N ALA A 33 3.33 -6.89 8.42
CA ALA A 33 4.34 -6.11 7.72
C ALA A 33 3.79 -4.75 7.28
N GLY A 34 2.51 -4.67 6.88
CA GLY A 34 1.84 -3.41 6.59
C GLY A 34 1.82 -2.46 7.79
N ARG A 35 1.45 -2.97 8.97
CA ARG A 35 1.48 -2.19 10.22
C ARG A 35 2.88 -1.68 10.53
N ASP A 36 3.89 -2.55 10.44
CA ASP A 36 5.28 -2.18 10.76
C ASP A 36 5.81 -1.11 9.81
N VAL A 37 5.55 -1.26 8.51
CA VAL A 37 5.90 -0.26 7.48
C VAL A 37 5.20 1.07 7.74
N THR A 38 3.89 1.07 7.99
CA THR A 38 3.13 2.28 8.28
C THR A 38 3.64 2.99 9.53
N HIS A 39 3.89 2.25 10.62
CA HIS A 39 4.46 2.79 11.85
C HIS A 39 5.86 3.39 11.63
N PHE A 40 6.68 2.73 10.82
CA PHE A 40 8.03 3.21 10.52
C PHE A 40 8.00 4.49 9.66
N LEU A 41 7.16 4.52 8.62
CA LEU A 41 7.01 5.70 7.76
C LEU A 41 6.41 6.90 8.49
N ALA A 42 5.49 6.66 9.45
CA ALA A 42 4.93 7.71 10.29
C ALA A 42 5.99 8.43 11.12
N ARG A 43 6.99 7.69 11.61
CA ARG A 43 8.11 8.26 12.38
C ARG A 43 9.15 8.97 11.51
N THR A 44 9.13 8.75 10.20
CA THR A 44 10.12 9.26 9.24
C THR A 44 9.51 10.28 8.26
N ASN A 45 8.32 10.82 8.55
CA ASN A 45 7.59 11.81 7.75
C ASN A 45 7.23 11.36 6.31
N GLY A 46 7.15 10.05 6.04
CA GLY A 46 6.92 9.48 4.70
C GLY A 46 5.49 9.04 4.37
N VAL A 47 4.49 9.40 5.19
CA VAL A 47 3.13 8.80 5.12
C VAL A 47 2.20 9.48 4.13
N ALA A 48 2.39 10.76 3.82
CA ALA A 48 1.46 11.50 2.97
C ALA A 48 1.36 10.87 1.58
N ASN A 49 0.15 10.55 1.11
CA ASN A 49 -0.10 9.88 -0.17
C ASN A 49 0.72 8.59 -0.35
N THR A 50 0.72 7.74 0.68
CA THR A 50 1.36 6.43 0.63
C THR A 50 0.34 5.34 0.98
N ASP A 51 0.06 4.47 0.02
CA ASP A 51 -0.83 3.31 0.21
C ASP A 51 0.01 2.09 0.58
N VAL A 52 -0.36 1.39 1.65
CA VAL A 52 0.30 0.14 2.07
C VAL A 52 -0.69 -0.99 1.93
N LEU A 53 -0.51 -1.83 0.91
CA LEU A 53 -1.45 -2.87 0.53
C LEU A 53 -0.78 -4.24 0.50
N THR A 54 -1.52 -5.26 0.88
CA THR A 54 -1.13 -6.65 0.59
C THR A 54 -1.38 -6.97 -0.89
N LEU A 55 -0.71 -8.00 -1.42
CA LEU A 55 -0.92 -8.42 -2.80
C LEU A 55 -2.39 -8.70 -3.15
N PRO A 56 -3.19 -9.40 -2.32
CA PRO A 56 -4.62 -9.58 -2.58
C PRO A 56 -5.40 -8.25 -2.62
N GLN A 57 -5.08 -7.30 -1.75
CA GLN A 57 -5.71 -5.98 -1.75
C GLN A 57 -5.35 -5.18 -3.00
N LEU A 58 -4.11 -5.26 -3.48
CA LEU A 58 -3.69 -4.64 -4.73
C LEU A 58 -4.48 -5.19 -5.92
N VAL A 59 -4.57 -6.53 -6.03
CA VAL A 59 -5.33 -7.18 -7.09
C VAL A 59 -6.79 -6.74 -7.05
N ASN A 60 -7.42 -6.73 -5.87
CA ASN A 60 -8.79 -6.25 -5.71
C ASN A 60 -8.96 -4.79 -6.14
N THR A 61 -8.00 -3.93 -5.82
CA THR A 61 -8.03 -2.51 -6.20
C THR A 61 -7.92 -2.32 -7.70
N LEU A 62 -7.04 -3.08 -8.36
CA LEU A 62 -6.85 -3.04 -9.81
C LEU A 62 -8.02 -3.66 -10.57
N ALA A 63 -8.62 -4.72 -10.04
CA ALA A 63 -9.74 -5.42 -10.66
C ALA A 63 -11.08 -4.71 -10.43
N ALA A 64 -11.19 -3.82 -9.43
CA ALA A 64 -12.46 -3.20 -9.07
C ALA A 64 -13.17 -2.52 -10.26
N PRO A 65 -12.53 -1.66 -11.09
CA PRO A 65 -13.22 -0.99 -12.19
C PRO A 65 -13.73 -1.95 -13.28
N THR A 66 -13.02 -3.05 -13.53
CA THR A 66 -13.41 -4.07 -14.52
C THR A 66 -14.53 -4.99 -14.03
N LEU A 67 -14.73 -5.06 -12.72
CA LEU A 67 -15.75 -5.89 -12.09
C LEU A 67 -17.02 -5.11 -11.73
N GLU A 68 -17.13 -3.85 -12.16
CA GLU A 68 -18.32 -3.02 -11.97
C GLU A 68 -19.25 -3.05 -13.20
N PRO A 69 -20.57 -3.27 -13.04
CA PRO A 69 -21.25 -3.51 -11.76
C PRO A 69 -21.00 -4.93 -11.25
N ARG A 70 -20.69 -5.07 -9.96
CA ARG A 70 -20.59 -6.39 -9.33
C ARG A 70 -21.96 -7.06 -9.38
N GLN A 71 -22.06 -8.17 -10.09
CA GLN A 71 -23.30 -8.91 -10.16
C GLN A 71 -23.61 -9.47 -8.76
N PRO A 72 -24.81 -9.23 -8.20
CA PRO A 72 -25.19 -9.80 -6.92
C PRO A 72 -25.16 -11.33 -7.04
N LEU A 73 -24.67 -11.99 -5.99
CA LEU A 73 -24.79 -13.44 -5.88
C LEU A 73 -26.27 -13.80 -5.87
N SER A 74 -26.66 -14.85 -6.60
CA SER A 74 -28.05 -15.35 -6.63
C SER A 74 -28.52 -15.91 -5.28
N TYR A 75 -27.65 -15.95 -4.28
CA TYR A 75 -27.90 -16.51 -2.95
C TYR A 75 -27.13 -15.70 -1.88
N PRO A 76 -27.65 -15.63 -0.65
CA PRO A 76 -26.95 -15.01 0.46
C PRO A 76 -25.73 -15.87 0.88
N LEU A 77 -24.58 -15.22 1.08
CA LEU A 77 -23.48 -15.81 1.84
C LEU A 77 -23.71 -15.48 3.32
N LEU A 78 -23.94 -16.51 4.12
CA LEU A 78 -23.96 -16.46 5.59
C LEU A 78 -22.55 -16.65 6.13
#